data_AF-A0A924XY80-F1
#
_entry.id   AF-A0A924XY80-F1
#
_cell.length_a   1.000
_cell.length_b   1.000
_cell.length_c   1.000
_cell.angle_alpha   90.00
_cell.angle_beta   90.00
_cell.angle_gamma   90.00
#
_symmetry.space_group_name_H-M   'P 1'
#
loop_
_entity.id
_entity.type
_entity.pdbx_description
1 polymer ?
#
loop_
_entity_poly.entity_id
_entity_poly.type
_entity_poly.pdbx_seq_one_letter_code
_entity_poly.pdbx_strand_id
1 'polypeptide(L)'
;MIQSGKERRLVLRTQSASLISARQQANGDFTGTFRSERGEEKPVRLSKISEEQLPRLLQEVLAKRASRTFADEDKDWGVPPTSRLRTERMHAPTPKEVPGARTIRTNELRALQGSSPAPLLIDVLQGSGHRTLSGAHWLSGAGEGAGNAARERLRADLEKLTAGNKSLPVVFFCLSSECWLSYNASLRAIELGYTNIYWFRGGTAAWQRAGFAMMEAVPFGR
;
A
#
# COMPACT_ATOMS: atom_id res chain seq x y z
N MET A 1 22.37 -11.02 19.99
CA MET A 1 23.59 -11.81 20.28
C MET A 1 23.28 -13.28 20.05
N ILE A 2 23.88 -13.92 19.04
CA ILE A 2 23.68 -15.34 18.75
C ILE A 2 24.92 -16.09 19.23
N GLN A 3 24.80 -16.86 20.30
CA GLN A 3 25.87 -17.70 20.83
C GLN A 3 26.33 -18.73 19.78
N SER A 4 27.65 -18.89 19.66
CA SER A 4 28.31 -19.89 18.82
C SER A 4 28.01 -21.31 19.33
N GLY A 5 27.67 -22.25 18.45
CA GLY A 5 27.68 -23.69 18.76
C GLY A 5 26.33 -24.44 18.82
N LYS A 6 25.17 -23.79 18.65
CA LYS A 6 23.87 -24.49 18.52
C LYS A 6 23.40 -24.53 17.07
N GLU A 7 22.89 -25.69 16.63
CA GLU A 7 22.29 -25.94 15.32
C GLU A 7 21.41 -24.75 14.89
N ARG A 8 21.86 -23.96 13.91
CA ARG A 8 21.10 -22.80 13.42
C ARG A 8 20.07 -23.29 12.41
N ARG A 9 18.79 -23.24 12.80
CA ARG A 9 17.67 -23.52 11.90
C ARG A 9 17.12 -22.21 11.33
N LEU A 10 17.20 -22.05 10.02
CA LEU A 10 16.53 -20.94 9.33
C LEU A 10 15.13 -21.40 8.93
N VAL A 11 14.10 -20.74 9.47
CA VAL A 11 12.70 -20.96 9.07
C VAL A 11 12.15 -19.67 8.47
N LEU A 12 12.07 -19.62 7.14
CA LEU A 12 11.40 -18.52 6.43
C LEU A 12 9.92 -18.84 6.33
N ARG A 13 9.06 -18.03 6.95
CA ARG A 13 7.60 -18.13 6.80
C ARG A 13 7.13 -17.05 5.83
N THR A 14 6.32 -17.42 4.85
CA THR A 14 5.56 -16.47 4.03
C THR A 14 4.07 -16.64 4.29
N GLN A 15 3.24 -15.71 3.83
CA GLN A 15 1.79 -15.74 4.07
C GLN A 15 1.09 -16.93 3.40
N SER A 16 1.74 -17.59 2.44
CA SER A 16 1.14 -18.67 1.63
C SER A 16 1.95 -19.98 1.58
N ALA A 17 3.16 -20.02 2.16
CA ALA A 17 3.94 -21.26 2.34
C ALA A 17 5.03 -21.15 3.42
N SER A 18 5.39 -22.28 4.04
CA SER A 18 6.64 -22.44 4.79
C SER A 18 7.78 -22.53 3.80
N LEU A 19 8.60 -21.48 3.72
CA LEU A 19 9.46 -21.29 2.57
C LEU A 19 10.79 -22.07 2.66
N ILE A 20 11.41 -22.25 3.82
CA ILE A 20 12.66 -23.02 3.93
C ILE A 20 12.75 -23.64 5.33
N SER A 21 13.04 -24.93 5.44
CA SER A 21 13.59 -25.53 6.66
C SER A 21 15.03 -25.95 6.36
N ALA A 22 15.98 -25.08 6.67
CA ALA A 22 17.40 -25.34 6.44
C ALA A 22 18.16 -25.50 7.75
N ARG A 23 19.06 -26.48 7.79
CA ARG A 23 20.03 -26.68 8.87
C ARG A 23 21.39 -26.19 8.39
N GLN A 24 22.08 -25.48 9.27
CA GLN A 24 23.46 -25.10 9.03
C GLN A 24 24.37 -26.32 9.19
N GLN A 25 25.16 -26.63 8.17
CA GLN A 25 26.18 -27.66 8.19
C GLN A 25 27.44 -27.17 8.91
N ALA A 26 28.34 -28.08 9.28
CA ALA A 26 29.58 -27.77 9.99
C ALA A 26 30.50 -26.80 9.22
N ASN A 27 30.42 -26.76 7.89
CA ASN A 27 31.15 -25.81 7.04
C ASN A 27 30.52 -24.41 6.99
N GLY A 28 29.36 -24.20 7.64
CA GLY A 28 28.63 -22.94 7.69
C GLY A 28 27.58 -22.74 6.60
N ASP A 29 27.50 -23.64 5.62
CA ASP A 29 26.46 -23.61 4.58
C ASP A 29 25.11 -24.04 5.13
N PHE A 30 24.04 -23.50 4.57
CA PHE A 30 22.69 -23.95 4.87
C PHE A 30 22.22 -24.92 3.80
N THR A 31 21.80 -26.11 4.22
CA THR A 31 21.16 -27.09 3.34
C THR A 31 19.75 -27.39 3.84
N GLY A 32 18.79 -27.41 2.93
CA GLY A 32 17.41 -27.70 3.28
C GLY A 32 16.58 -28.07 2.07
N THR A 33 15.32 -28.37 2.34
CA THR A 33 14.29 -28.57 1.32
C THR A 33 13.38 -27.35 1.29
N PHE A 34 13.01 -26.95 0.08
CA PHE A 34 12.00 -25.93 -0.20
C PHE A 34 10.77 -26.64 -0.75
N ARG A 35 9.59 -26.36 -0.18
CA ARG A 35 8.31 -26.84 -0.72
C ARG A 35 7.58 -25.65 -1.33
N SER A 36 7.43 -25.65 -2.66
CA SER A 36 6.62 -24.64 -3.34
C SER A 36 5.12 -24.90 -3.11
N GLU A 37 4.27 -23.90 -3.31
CA GLU A 37 2.81 -24.05 -3.30
C GLU A 37 2.30 -25.13 -4.28
N ARG A 38 3.10 -25.50 -5.28
CA ARG A 38 2.82 -26.57 -6.26
C ARG A 38 3.41 -27.94 -5.87
N GLY A 39 3.58 -28.21 -4.58
CA GLY A 39 3.77 -29.56 -4.02
C GLY A 39 5.16 -30.20 -4.19
N GLU A 40 6.01 -29.72 -5.10
CA GLU A 40 7.35 -30.29 -5.27
C GLU A 40 8.35 -29.80 -4.22
N GLU A 41 9.01 -30.74 -3.55
CA GLU A 41 10.18 -30.47 -2.71
C GLU A 41 11.44 -30.39 -3.58
N LYS A 42 12.16 -29.27 -3.51
CA LYS A 42 13.44 -29.07 -4.22
C LYS A 42 14.58 -28.88 -3.24
N PRO A 43 15.74 -29.52 -3.46
CA PRO A 43 16.92 -29.29 -2.63
C PRO A 43 17.45 -27.88 -2.86
N VAL A 44 17.78 -27.19 -1.77
CA VAL A 44 18.37 -25.84 -1.82
C VAL A 44 19.65 -25.85 -0.98
N ARG A 45 20.75 -25.38 -1.58
CA ARG A 45 21.97 -25.00 -0.85
C ARG A 45 22.08 -23.48 -0.88
N LEU A 46 22.27 -22.88 0.29
CA LEU A 46 22.62 -21.47 0.42
C LEU A 46 24.07 -21.40 0.90
N SER A 47 24.90 -20.67 0.15
CA SER A 47 26.26 -20.37 0.53
C SER A 47 26.30 -19.66 1.88
N LYS A 48 27.34 -19.93 2.68
CA LYS A 48 27.65 -19.17 3.90
C LYS A 48 27.59 -17.66 3.64
N ILE A 49 26.78 -16.96 4.43
CA ILE A 49 26.75 -15.49 4.50
C ILE A 49 27.61 -15.08 5.70
N SER A 50 28.70 -14.33 5.47
CA SER A 50 29.50 -13.79 6.58
C SER A 50 28.72 -12.71 7.35
N GLU A 51 29.06 -12.48 8.62
CA GLU A 51 28.44 -11.40 9.41
C GLU A 51 28.67 -10.02 8.78
N GLU A 52 29.77 -9.83 8.05
CA GLU A 52 30.10 -8.61 7.30
C GLU A 52 29.23 -8.43 6.04
N GLN A 53 28.78 -9.54 5.42
CA GLN A 53 27.92 -9.51 4.23
C GLN A 53 26.44 -9.28 4.58
N LEU A 54 26.04 -9.58 5.80
CA LEU A 54 24.64 -9.56 6.22
C LEU A 54 23.96 -8.18 6.10
N PRO A 55 24.59 -7.04 6.51
CA PRO A 55 23.98 -5.73 6.34
C PRO A 55 23.70 -5.39 4.87
N ARG A 56 24.65 -5.69 3.97
CA ARG A 56 24.51 -5.44 2.53
C ARG A 56 23.36 -6.26 1.93
N LEU A 57 23.34 -7.57 2.19
CA LEU A 57 22.27 -8.44 1.68
C LEU A 57 20.90 -8.07 2.25
N LEU A 58 20.83 -7.65 3.51
CA LEU A 58 19.61 -7.14 4.09
C LEU A 58 19.14 -5.87 3.36
N GLN A 59 20.04 -4.92 3.12
CA GLN A 59 19.73 -3.71 2.35
C GLN A 59 19.26 -4.03 0.93
N GLU A 60 19.89 -4.99 0.24
CA GLU A 60 19.47 -5.43 -1.10
C GLU A 60 18.07 -6.06 -1.08
N VAL A 61 17.76 -6.90 -0.09
CA VAL A 61 16.43 -7.51 0.05
C VAL A 61 15.39 -6.45 0.39
N LEU A 62 15.71 -5.50 1.27
CA LEU A 62 14.84 -4.38 1.62
C LEU A 62 14.58 -3.50 0.39
N ALA A 63 15.62 -3.14 -0.37
CA ALA A 63 15.51 -2.37 -1.60
C ALA A 63 14.66 -3.10 -2.64
N LYS A 64 14.88 -4.41 -2.83
CA LYS A 64 14.09 -5.24 -3.75
C LYS A 64 12.63 -5.37 -3.32
N ARG A 65 12.34 -5.35 -2.03
CA ARG A 65 10.95 -5.29 -1.51
C ARG A 65 10.36 -3.90 -1.67
N ALA A 66 11.14 -2.85 -1.43
CA ALA A 66 10.77 -1.46 -1.61
C ALA A 66 10.54 -1.09 -3.10
N SER A 67 11.15 -1.83 -4.03
CA SER A 67 10.98 -1.61 -5.47
C SER A 67 9.85 -2.43 -6.09
N ARG A 68 9.18 -3.32 -5.34
CA ARG A 68 8.04 -4.08 -5.87
C ARG A 68 6.87 -3.14 -6.12
N THR A 69 6.33 -3.22 -7.33
CA THR A 69 5.14 -2.48 -7.73
C THR A 69 4.02 -3.43 -8.12
N PHE A 70 2.79 -2.97 -7.96
CA PHE A 70 1.59 -3.77 -8.21
C PHE A 70 0.57 -2.97 -9.03
N ALA A 71 -0.12 -3.64 -9.95
CA ALA A 71 -1.23 -3.09 -10.75
C ALA A 71 -0.97 -1.68 -11.31
N ASP A 72 0.17 -1.50 -11.99
CA ASP A 72 0.55 -0.25 -12.65
C ASP A 72 0.57 1.00 -11.73
N GLU A 73 0.74 0.82 -10.40
CA GLU A 73 0.70 1.91 -9.43
C GLU A 73 1.78 2.99 -9.66
N ASP A 74 2.91 2.63 -10.26
CA ASP A 74 4.03 3.52 -10.60
C ASP A 74 4.15 3.86 -12.09
N LYS A 75 3.25 3.31 -12.92
CA LYS A 75 3.26 3.52 -14.37
C LYS A 75 3.05 4.98 -14.73
N ASP A 76 3.96 5.51 -15.52
CA ASP A 76 3.88 6.85 -16.10
C ASP A 76 3.12 6.79 -17.42
N TRP A 77 2.04 7.55 -17.51
CA TRP A 77 1.24 7.70 -18.73
C TRP A 77 1.52 9.02 -19.45
N GLY A 78 2.46 9.83 -18.96
CA GLY A 78 2.77 11.15 -19.52
C GLY A 78 1.68 12.19 -19.29
N VAL A 79 0.75 11.96 -18.36
CA VAL A 79 -0.31 12.93 -18.03
C VAL A 79 0.25 13.95 -17.02
N PRO A 80 0.27 15.25 -17.35
CA PRO A 80 0.80 16.27 -16.45
C PRO A 80 -0.09 16.42 -15.20
N PRO A 81 0.51 16.63 -14.00
CA PRO A 81 -0.25 16.93 -12.80
C PRO A 81 -1.01 18.25 -12.93
N THR A 82 -2.19 18.32 -12.33
CA THR A 82 -3.08 19.49 -12.39
C THR A 82 -3.78 19.71 -11.05
N SER A 83 -3.96 20.97 -10.65
CA SER A 83 -4.80 21.35 -9.51
C SER A 83 -6.28 21.49 -9.89
N ARG A 84 -6.65 21.30 -11.17
CA ARG A 84 -8.04 21.35 -11.62
C ARG A 84 -8.68 19.98 -11.43
N LEU A 85 -9.88 19.98 -10.85
CA LEU A 85 -10.68 18.77 -10.73
C LEU A 85 -11.10 18.24 -12.09
N ARG A 86 -11.00 16.93 -12.28
CA ARG A 86 -11.52 16.27 -13.47
C ARG A 86 -13.01 16.00 -13.33
N THR A 87 -13.79 16.36 -14.33
CA THR A 87 -15.27 16.23 -14.33
C THR A 87 -15.78 15.09 -15.20
N GLU A 88 -14.96 14.58 -16.12
CA GLU A 88 -15.35 13.58 -17.11
C GLU A 88 -14.35 12.43 -17.19
N ARG A 89 -14.80 11.25 -17.66
CA ARG A 89 -13.97 10.06 -17.83
C ARG A 89 -13.11 9.79 -16.58
N MET A 90 -13.78 9.54 -15.45
CA MET A 90 -13.14 9.34 -14.15
C MET A 90 -12.28 8.07 -14.06
N HIS A 91 -12.40 7.17 -15.04
CA HIS A 91 -11.54 6.01 -15.23
C HIS A 91 -10.69 6.24 -16.49
N ALA A 92 -9.50 6.79 -16.31
CA ALA A 92 -8.56 7.14 -17.37
C ALA A 92 -7.14 7.31 -16.79
N PRO A 93 -6.07 7.24 -17.59
CA PRO A 93 -4.72 7.52 -17.14
C PRO A 93 -4.62 8.77 -16.26
N THR A 94 -4.04 8.61 -15.07
CA THR A 94 -3.80 9.69 -14.10
C THR A 94 -2.33 10.11 -14.12
N PRO A 95 -2.01 11.34 -13.69
CA PRO A 95 -0.64 11.75 -13.38
C PRO A 95 0.01 10.84 -12.33
N LYS A 96 1.33 10.90 -12.20
CA LYS A 96 2.05 10.22 -11.12
C LYS A 96 1.98 10.94 -9.78
N GLU A 97 1.55 12.20 -9.79
CA GLU A 97 1.60 13.09 -8.64
C GLU A 97 0.33 13.93 -8.56
N VAL A 98 -0.13 14.18 -7.35
CA VAL A 98 -1.19 15.15 -7.05
C VAL A 98 -0.52 16.37 -6.42
N PRO A 99 -0.67 17.59 -6.98
CA PRO A 99 -0.14 18.80 -6.35
C PRO A 99 -0.61 18.93 -4.90
N GLY A 100 0.34 19.00 -3.96
CA GLY A 100 0.08 19.14 -2.53
C GLY A 100 -0.17 17.85 -1.76
N ALA A 101 -0.12 16.67 -2.41
CA ALA A 101 -0.13 15.37 -1.74
C ALA A 101 1.15 14.60 -2.05
N ARG A 102 1.51 13.65 -1.18
CA ARG A 102 2.55 12.65 -1.47
C ARG A 102 1.91 11.41 -2.08
N THR A 103 2.27 11.10 -3.33
CA THR A 103 1.91 9.80 -3.94
C THR A 103 2.68 8.69 -3.25
N ILE A 104 1.99 7.62 -2.87
CA ILE A 104 2.59 6.44 -2.23
C ILE A 104 2.21 5.16 -2.96
N ARG A 105 3.09 4.16 -2.90
CA ARG A 105 2.90 2.80 -3.41
C ARG A 105 2.39 1.86 -2.34
N THR A 106 2.03 0.65 -2.73
CA THR A 106 1.47 -0.39 -1.87
C THR A 106 2.35 -0.72 -0.67
N ASN A 107 3.67 -0.79 -0.85
CA ASN A 107 4.62 -1.08 0.21
C ASN A 107 4.83 0.12 1.17
N GLU A 108 4.84 1.34 0.64
CA GLU A 108 4.91 2.57 1.44
C GLU A 108 3.65 2.73 2.29
N LEU A 109 2.47 2.46 1.73
CA LEU A 109 1.23 2.42 2.49
C LEU A 109 1.29 1.35 3.59
N ARG A 110 1.80 0.16 3.29
CA ARG A 110 1.94 -0.91 4.29
C ARG A 110 2.85 -0.50 5.45
N ALA A 111 3.93 0.23 5.17
CA ALA A 111 4.80 0.77 6.21
C ALA A 111 4.10 1.89 7.00
N LEU A 112 3.39 2.78 6.31
CA LEU A 112 2.67 3.91 6.91
C LEU A 112 1.55 3.45 7.85
N GLN A 113 0.89 2.32 7.57
CA GLN A 113 -0.10 1.74 8.50
C GLN A 113 0.47 1.42 9.89
N GLY A 114 1.79 1.28 10.04
CA GLY A 114 2.46 1.06 11.32
C GLY A 114 3.00 2.33 11.99
N SER A 115 2.77 3.53 11.43
CA SER A 115 3.22 4.78 12.03
C SER A 115 2.35 5.21 13.21
N SER A 116 2.85 6.16 14.00
CA SER A 116 2.09 6.83 15.06
C SER A 116 2.08 8.36 14.81
N PRO A 117 0.93 8.98 14.53
CA PRO A 117 -0.37 8.34 14.32
C PRO A 117 -0.41 7.48 13.04
N ALA A 118 -1.28 6.47 13.03
CA ALA A 118 -1.58 5.72 11.81
C ALA A 118 -2.45 6.59 10.87
N PRO A 119 -2.32 6.43 9.54
CA PRO A 119 -3.12 7.18 8.59
C PRO A 119 -4.59 6.79 8.62
N LEU A 120 -5.49 7.77 8.47
CA LEU A 120 -6.87 7.51 8.06
C LEU A 120 -6.86 7.04 6.61
N LEU A 121 -7.52 5.90 6.35
CA LEU A 121 -7.62 5.32 5.01
C LEU A 121 -8.99 5.66 4.44
N ILE A 122 -9.02 6.44 3.36
CA ILE A 122 -10.24 6.96 2.75
C ILE A 122 -10.42 6.33 1.37
N ASP A 123 -11.41 5.44 1.29
CA ASP A 123 -11.87 4.85 0.03
C ASP A 123 -12.95 5.74 -0.59
N VAL A 124 -12.74 6.21 -1.81
CA VAL A 124 -13.69 7.08 -2.50
C VAL A 124 -14.36 6.44 -3.71
N LEU A 125 -14.18 5.13 -3.90
CA LEU A 125 -14.80 4.41 -5.02
C LEU A 125 -16.32 4.56 -4.99
N GLN A 126 -16.93 4.84 -6.13
CA GLN A 126 -18.39 4.85 -6.27
C GLN A 126 -18.92 3.44 -6.53
N GLY A 127 -20.17 3.20 -6.13
CA GLY A 127 -20.87 1.94 -6.40
C GLY A 127 -21.80 1.53 -5.27
N SER A 128 -22.38 0.33 -5.41
CA SER A 128 -23.29 -0.28 -4.43
C SER A 128 -22.59 -1.21 -3.44
N GLY A 129 -21.30 -1.50 -3.63
CA GLY A 129 -20.49 -2.34 -2.75
C GLY A 129 -19.24 -2.85 -3.44
N HIS A 130 -18.18 -3.11 -2.67
CA HIS A 130 -16.91 -3.65 -3.14
C HIS A 130 -16.05 -4.11 -1.95
N ARG A 131 -14.88 -4.69 -2.24
CA ARG A 131 -13.86 -4.99 -1.22
C ARG A 131 -12.84 -3.88 -1.13
N THR A 132 -12.46 -3.53 0.09
CA THR A 132 -11.53 -2.44 0.41
C THR A 132 -10.44 -2.87 1.38
N LEU A 133 -9.52 -1.96 1.68
CA LEU A 133 -8.45 -2.14 2.65
C LEU A 133 -9.03 -2.29 4.07
N SER A 134 -8.42 -3.16 4.87
CA SER A 134 -8.82 -3.31 6.28
C SER A 134 -8.68 -1.98 7.04
N GLY A 135 -9.75 -1.54 7.70
CA GLY A 135 -9.78 -0.28 8.47
C GLY A 135 -10.03 0.99 7.63
N ALA A 136 -10.40 0.86 6.35
CA ALA A 136 -10.75 2.01 5.53
C ALA A 136 -12.18 2.51 5.78
N HIS A 137 -12.35 3.83 5.70
CA HIS A 137 -13.64 4.51 5.68
C HIS A 137 -14.08 4.75 4.24
N TRP A 138 -15.25 4.24 3.89
CA TRP A 138 -15.79 4.42 2.55
C TRP A 138 -16.63 5.70 2.43
N LEU A 139 -16.03 6.72 1.80
CA LEU A 139 -16.64 8.00 1.44
C LEU A 139 -17.00 7.99 -0.06
N SER A 140 -18.03 7.20 -0.41
CA SER A 140 -18.45 6.95 -1.79
C SER A 140 -18.61 8.25 -2.59
N GLY A 141 -17.89 8.37 -3.70
CA GLY A 141 -18.01 9.52 -4.61
C GLY A 141 -17.47 10.85 -4.07
N ALA A 142 -16.69 10.85 -2.99
CA ALA A 142 -16.08 12.08 -2.47
C ALA A 142 -15.15 12.80 -3.47
N GLY A 143 -14.73 12.10 -4.52
CA GLY A 143 -13.94 12.61 -5.64
C GLY A 143 -14.72 13.16 -6.85
N GLU A 144 -16.04 13.22 -6.81
CA GLU A 144 -16.83 13.75 -7.93
C GLU A 144 -16.39 15.17 -8.29
N GLY A 145 -16.03 15.39 -9.56
CA GLY A 145 -15.51 16.67 -10.01
C GLY A 145 -16.56 17.77 -10.16
N ALA A 146 -17.81 17.40 -10.42
CA ALA A 146 -18.88 18.34 -10.71
C ALA A 146 -19.50 18.93 -9.43
N GLY A 147 -19.56 20.26 -9.36
CA GLY A 147 -20.21 20.99 -8.27
C GLY A 147 -19.57 20.79 -6.89
N ASN A 148 -20.23 21.35 -5.88
CA ASN A 148 -19.71 21.42 -4.50
C ASN A 148 -20.26 20.34 -3.57
N ALA A 149 -21.28 19.59 -3.97
CA ALA A 149 -21.94 18.63 -3.09
C ALA A 149 -20.97 17.57 -2.54
N ALA A 150 -20.12 16.99 -3.39
CA ALA A 150 -19.11 16.03 -2.94
C ALA A 150 -18.05 16.65 -2.02
N ARG A 151 -17.74 17.95 -2.18
CA ARG A 151 -16.76 18.67 -1.35
C ARG A 151 -17.32 18.88 0.04
N GLU A 152 -18.58 19.30 0.13
CA GLU A 152 -19.23 19.52 1.42
C GLU A 152 -19.45 18.22 2.19
N ARG A 153 -19.81 17.12 1.50
CA ARG A 153 -19.85 15.79 2.12
C ARG A 153 -18.47 15.37 2.63
N LEU A 154 -17.44 15.46 1.77
CA LEU A 154 -16.07 15.14 2.16
C LEU A 154 -15.60 15.99 3.36
N ARG A 155 -15.89 17.29 3.37
CA ARG A 155 -15.57 18.18 4.48
C ARG A 155 -16.22 17.70 5.78
N ALA A 156 -17.53 17.48 5.78
CA ALA A 156 -18.26 17.05 6.97
C ALA A 156 -17.77 15.69 7.49
N ASP A 157 -17.46 14.75 6.59
CA ASP A 157 -17.00 13.42 6.98
C ASP A 157 -15.56 13.44 7.50
N LEU A 158 -14.65 14.20 6.86
CA LEU A 158 -13.30 14.37 7.36
C LEU A 158 -13.29 15.10 8.71
N GLU A 159 -14.11 16.14 8.90
CA GLU A 159 -14.22 16.82 10.19
C GLU A 159 -14.59 15.85 11.32
N LYS A 160 -15.53 14.92 11.07
CA LYS A 160 -15.90 13.86 12.02
C LYS A 160 -14.76 12.87 12.25
N LEU A 161 -14.17 12.34 11.18
CA LEU A 161 -13.13 11.32 11.24
C LEU A 161 -11.84 11.84 11.89
N THR A 162 -11.53 13.12 11.69
CA THR A 162 -10.31 13.74 12.22
C THR A 162 -10.54 14.49 13.52
N ALA A 163 -11.77 14.54 14.02
CA ALA A 163 -12.19 15.43 15.11
C ALA A 163 -11.70 16.88 14.89
N GLY A 164 -11.77 17.36 13.64
CA GLY A 164 -11.27 18.67 13.22
C GLY A 164 -9.75 18.80 13.09
N ASN A 165 -8.95 17.80 13.43
CA ASN A 165 -7.50 17.85 13.32
C ASN A 165 -7.03 17.68 11.85
N LYS A 166 -6.69 18.81 11.22
CA LYS A 166 -6.25 18.87 9.82
C LYS A 166 -4.80 18.39 9.56
N SER A 167 -4.02 18.11 10.62
CA SER A 167 -2.65 17.60 10.48
C SER A 167 -2.55 16.07 10.52
N LEU A 168 -3.66 15.36 10.78
CA LEU A 168 -3.65 13.91 10.76
C LEU A 168 -3.28 13.38 9.37
N PRO A 169 -2.48 12.31 9.29
CA PRO A 169 -2.18 11.66 8.02
C PRO A 169 -3.46 11.07 7.42
N VAL A 170 -3.78 11.43 6.18
CA VAL A 170 -4.95 10.91 5.44
C VAL A 170 -4.50 10.35 4.09
N VAL A 171 -4.87 9.11 3.81
CA VAL A 171 -4.59 8.43 2.55
C VAL A 171 -5.87 8.28 1.76
N PHE A 172 -5.92 8.88 0.57
CA PHE A 172 -7.01 8.68 -0.38
C PHE A 172 -6.66 7.59 -1.39
N PHE A 173 -7.62 6.72 -1.68
CA PHE A 173 -7.49 5.69 -2.71
C PHE A 173 -8.86 5.36 -3.33
N CYS A 174 -8.81 4.63 -4.44
CA CYS A 174 -9.98 4.21 -5.22
C CYS A 174 -9.68 2.80 -5.79
N LEU A 175 -10.24 2.46 -6.95
CA LEU A 175 -10.08 1.16 -7.60
C LEU A 175 -8.65 0.90 -8.10
N SER A 176 -8.07 1.84 -8.84
CA SER A 176 -6.80 1.65 -9.56
C SER A 176 -6.06 2.95 -9.82
N SER A 177 -4.87 2.84 -10.42
CA SER A 177 -4.04 3.94 -10.91
C SER A 177 -4.66 4.79 -12.01
N GLU A 178 -5.83 4.39 -12.53
CA GLU A 178 -6.59 5.14 -13.52
C GLU A 178 -7.85 5.81 -12.92
N CYS A 179 -8.05 5.73 -11.59
CA CYS A 179 -9.21 6.35 -10.95
C CYS A 179 -8.92 7.81 -10.54
N TRP A 180 -9.62 8.74 -11.19
CA TRP A 180 -9.55 10.17 -10.89
C TRP A 180 -10.36 10.60 -9.66
N LEU A 181 -11.23 9.75 -9.10
CA LEU A 181 -11.97 10.09 -7.89
C LEU A 181 -11.02 10.31 -6.71
N SER A 182 -10.05 9.41 -6.49
CA SER A 182 -9.08 9.58 -5.40
C SER A 182 -8.14 10.77 -5.64
N TYR A 183 -7.78 11.03 -6.89
CA TYR A 183 -7.01 12.22 -7.28
C TYR A 183 -7.76 13.51 -6.89
N ASN A 184 -9.03 13.63 -7.30
CA ASN A 184 -9.88 14.77 -6.97
C ASN A 184 -10.14 14.91 -5.46
N ALA A 185 -10.35 13.80 -4.76
CA ALA A 185 -10.56 13.81 -3.32
C ALA A 185 -9.32 14.32 -2.56
N SER A 186 -8.12 13.93 -3.00
CA SER A 186 -6.87 14.48 -2.48
C SER A 186 -6.78 15.99 -2.67
N LEU A 187 -7.05 16.50 -3.88
CA LEU A 187 -7.09 17.94 -4.14
C LEU A 187 -8.10 18.67 -3.23
N ARG A 188 -9.31 18.14 -3.10
CA ARG A 188 -10.35 18.74 -2.25
C ARG A 188 -9.93 18.77 -0.78
N ALA A 189 -9.31 17.71 -0.27
CA ALA A 189 -8.82 17.69 1.10
C ALA A 189 -7.74 18.76 1.34
N ILE A 190 -6.83 18.95 0.37
CA ILE A 190 -5.81 20.01 0.41
C ILE A 190 -6.47 21.40 0.42
N GLU A 191 -7.45 21.64 -0.46
CA GLU A 191 -8.23 22.90 -0.49
C GLU A 191 -9.02 23.15 0.81
N LEU A 192 -9.41 22.08 1.51
CA LEU A 192 -10.05 22.15 2.83
C LEU A 192 -9.03 22.41 3.97
N GLY A 193 -7.74 22.47 3.66
CA GLY A 193 -6.66 22.80 4.60
C GLY A 193 -6.04 21.61 5.31
N TYR A 194 -6.30 20.38 4.88
CA TYR A 194 -5.57 19.21 5.38
C TYR A 194 -4.14 19.21 4.85
N THR A 195 -3.17 19.05 5.75
CA THR A 195 -1.74 19.30 5.43
C THR A 195 -0.91 18.03 5.22
N ASN A 196 -1.45 16.86 5.59
CA ASN A 196 -0.72 15.59 5.55
C ASN A 196 -1.45 14.57 4.67
N ILE A 197 -1.53 14.89 3.38
CA ILE A 197 -2.29 14.12 2.40
C ILE A 197 -1.40 13.15 1.63
N TYR A 198 -1.85 11.91 1.59
CA TYR A 198 -1.31 10.84 0.76
C TYR A 198 -2.31 10.43 -0.30
N TRP A 199 -1.79 10.12 -1.47
CA TRP A 199 -2.56 9.51 -2.54
C TRP A 199 -1.99 8.13 -2.84
N PHE A 200 -2.73 7.08 -2.45
CA PHE A 200 -2.39 5.71 -2.82
C PHE A 200 -2.98 5.41 -4.19
N ARG A 201 -2.19 5.75 -5.22
CA ARG A 201 -2.59 5.71 -6.63
C ARG A 201 -3.01 4.32 -7.07
N GLY A 202 -2.32 3.26 -6.64
CA GLY A 202 -2.59 1.88 -7.04
C GLY A 202 -3.97 1.33 -6.65
N GLY A 203 -4.60 1.93 -5.64
CA GLY A 203 -5.96 1.56 -5.23
C GLY A 203 -6.12 0.13 -4.71
N THR A 204 -7.36 -0.33 -4.61
CA THR A 204 -7.70 -1.68 -4.17
C THR A 204 -7.12 -2.76 -5.10
N ALA A 205 -6.97 -2.47 -6.40
CA ALA A 205 -6.35 -3.38 -7.36
C ALA A 205 -4.90 -3.72 -7.00
N ALA A 206 -4.08 -2.71 -6.68
CA ALA A 206 -2.69 -2.91 -6.27
C ALA A 206 -2.59 -3.63 -4.92
N TRP A 207 -3.45 -3.26 -3.96
CA TRP A 207 -3.52 -3.90 -2.65
C TRP A 207 -3.89 -5.38 -2.72
N GLN A 208 -4.89 -5.72 -3.52
CA GLN A 208 -5.31 -7.09 -3.79
C GLN A 208 -4.19 -7.88 -4.47
N ARG A 209 -3.54 -7.30 -5.48
CA ARG A 209 -2.46 -7.95 -6.23
C ARG A 209 -1.23 -8.21 -5.35
N ALA A 210 -1.01 -7.39 -4.33
CA ALA A 210 0.01 -7.64 -3.31
C ALA A 210 -0.35 -8.76 -2.31
N GLY A 211 -1.57 -9.30 -2.37
CA GLY A 211 -2.04 -10.39 -1.52
C GLY A 211 -2.38 -9.96 -0.09
N PHE A 212 -2.58 -8.66 0.16
CA PHE A 212 -2.96 -8.17 1.48
C PHE A 212 -4.44 -8.38 1.78
N ALA A 213 -4.75 -8.44 3.08
CA ALA A 213 -6.11 -8.63 3.55
C ALA A 213 -7.03 -7.49 3.09
N MET A 214 -8.24 -7.87 2.67
CA MET A 214 -9.31 -6.98 2.26
C MET A 214 -10.60 -7.35 3.00
N MET A 215 -11.43 -6.35 3.26
CA MET A 215 -12.75 -6.50 3.87
C MET A 215 -13.84 -5.95 2.95
N GLU A 216 -15.10 -6.21 3.27
CA GLU A 216 -16.22 -5.54 2.60
C GLU A 216 -16.24 -4.06 2.99
N ALA A 217 -16.43 -3.18 2.01
CA ALA A 217 -16.53 -1.75 2.24
C ALA A 217 -17.87 -1.42 2.91
N VAL A 218 -17.82 -0.75 4.06
CA VAL A 218 -19.01 -0.26 4.77
C VAL A 218 -19.08 1.26 4.59
N PRO A 219 -20.19 1.80 4.03
CA PRO A 219 -20.37 3.23 3.87
C PRO A 219 -20.26 3.96 5.21
N PHE A 220 -19.43 4.99 5.27
CA PHE A 220 -19.38 5.85 6.44
C PHE A 220 -20.54 6.86 6.42
N GLY A 221 -21.10 7.18 7.60
CA GLY A 221 -22.09 8.25 7.74
C GLY A 221 -23.51 7.92 7.26
N ARG A 222 -23.87 6.64 7.11
CA ARG A 222 -25.26 6.19 6.99
C ARG A 222 -25.83 5.74 8.33
#